data_AF-A0A7Y5MP01-F1
#
_entry.id   AF-A0A7Y5MP01-F1
#
_cell.length_a   1.000
_cell.length_b   1.000
_cell.length_c   1.000
_cell.angle_alpha   90.00
_cell.angle_beta   90.00
_cell.angle_gamma   90.00
#
_symmetry.space_group_name_H-M   'P 1'
#
loop_
_entity.id
_entity.type
_entity.pdbx_description
1 polymer ?
#
loop_
_entity_poly.entity_id
_entity_poly.type
_entity_poly.pdbx_seq_one_letter_code
_entity_poly.pdbx_strand_id
1 'polypeptide(L)'
;MNGSALSFSAARTAPPTGGGGLEKLQLIAERSKNGKQLSESEIQEVGRQFESLLLHQLLTTMRRSIPDSGLFGDSSAKDIYEDLFDQHIAETVSQGGQTGIAETIVEELRRQQSQVVPSETVSVFRPLGRETLDYKAIQQKENLIKRVDKHV
;
A
#
# COMPACT_ATOMS: atom_id res chain seq x y z
N MET A 1 -20.01 7.02 42.25
CA MET A 1 -18.75 7.67 41.82
C MET A 1 -17.91 6.60 41.15
N ASN A 2 -17.39 6.96 39.97
CA ASN A 2 -16.86 6.09 38.93
C ASN A 2 -15.41 5.62 39.20
N GLY A 3 -15.00 4.59 38.47
CA GLY A 3 -13.60 4.29 38.13
C GLY A 3 -13.08 2.97 38.72
N SER A 4 -12.44 2.06 38.00
CA SER A 4 -12.06 1.97 36.59
C SER A 4 -11.77 0.49 36.34
N ALA A 5 -12.29 -0.04 35.25
CA ALA A 5 -12.01 -1.39 34.79
C ALA A 5 -10.50 -1.54 34.54
N LEU A 6 -9.90 -2.56 35.13
CA LEU A 6 -8.57 -3.04 34.78
C LEU A 6 -8.66 -3.66 33.38
N SER A 7 -8.61 -2.82 32.36
CA SER A 7 -8.41 -3.21 30.97
C SER A 7 -6.90 -3.29 30.72
N PHE A 8 -6.33 -4.47 30.94
CA PHE A 8 -4.96 -4.74 30.48
C PHE A 8 -5.03 -5.06 28.99
N SER A 9 -5.04 -3.99 28.19
CA SER A 9 -4.75 -4.03 26.76
C SER A 9 -3.29 -4.39 26.58
N ALA A 10 -3.03 -5.66 26.31
CA ALA A 10 -1.76 -6.12 25.77
C ALA A 10 -2.02 -7.32 24.86
N ALA A 11 -2.80 -7.11 23.80
CA ALA A 11 -2.75 -7.95 22.62
C ALA A 11 -1.38 -7.73 21.96
N ARG A 12 -0.34 -8.34 22.52
CA ARG A 12 0.91 -8.59 21.80
C ARG A 12 0.62 -9.78 20.91
N THR A 13 -0.09 -9.53 19.81
CA THR A 13 -0.33 -10.53 18.78
C THR A 13 1.03 -10.93 18.23
N ALA A 14 1.47 -12.15 18.54
CA ALA A 14 2.62 -12.74 17.87
C ALA A 14 2.42 -12.65 16.35
N PRO A 15 3.45 -12.33 15.56
CA PRO A 15 3.35 -12.39 14.12
C PRO A 15 2.92 -13.82 13.72
N PRO A 16 2.06 -13.99 12.71
CA PRO A 16 1.62 -15.31 12.27
C PRO A 16 2.84 -16.11 11.81
N THR A 17 3.28 -17.03 12.64
CA THR A 17 4.32 -18.02 12.32
C THR A 17 3.71 -19.08 11.41
N GLY A 18 4.25 -19.21 10.20
CA GLY A 18 4.08 -20.39 9.34
C GLY A 18 2.98 -20.27 8.28
N GLY A 19 3.39 -20.22 7.01
CA GLY A 19 2.59 -20.63 5.84
C GLY A 19 1.53 -19.66 5.30
N GLY A 20 1.08 -18.66 6.08
CA GLY A 20 -0.03 -17.78 5.68
C GLY A 20 0.33 -16.53 4.86
N GLY A 21 1.63 -16.26 4.65
CA GLY A 21 2.08 -15.04 3.98
C GLY A 21 1.57 -14.91 2.54
N LEU A 22 1.71 -15.98 1.76
CA LEU A 22 1.31 -16.00 0.34
C LEU A 22 -0.21 -15.97 0.16
N GLU A 23 -0.96 -16.65 1.01
CA GLU A 23 -2.43 -16.65 0.99
C GLU A 23 -2.98 -15.24 1.29
N LYS A 24 -2.40 -14.57 2.29
CA LYS A 24 -2.75 -13.20 2.64
C LYS A 24 -2.41 -12.22 1.51
N LEU A 25 -1.28 -12.41 0.82
CA LEU A 25 -0.92 -11.62 -0.36
C LEU A 25 -1.95 -11.78 -1.49
N GLN A 26 -2.39 -13.02 -1.78
CA GLN A 26 -3.41 -13.28 -2.79
C GLN A 26 -4.72 -12.57 -2.44
N LEU A 27 -5.15 -12.64 -1.17
CA LEU A 27 -6.36 -11.95 -0.71
C LEU A 27 -6.26 -10.42 -0.82
N ILE A 28 -5.08 -9.85 -0.50
CA ILE A 28 -4.82 -8.42 -0.65
C ILE A 28 -4.83 -8.02 -2.14
N ALA A 29 -4.22 -8.82 -3.02
CA ALA A 29 -4.20 -8.60 -4.45
C ALA A 29 -5.61 -8.62 -5.06
N GLU A 30 -6.45 -9.59 -4.69
CA GLU A 30 -7.84 -9.66 -5.16
C GLU A 30 -8.67 -8.45 -4.70
N ARG A 31 -8.47 -7.96 -3.47
CA ARG A 31 -9.14 -6.74 -3.00
C ARG A 31 -8.67 -5.49 -3.71
N SER A 32 -7.36 -5.39 -3.99
CA SER A 32 -6.79 -4.31 -4.79
C SER A 32 -7.36 -4.30 -6.21
N LYS A 33 -7.46 -5.47 -6.87
CA LYS A 33 -8.11 -5.61 -8.19
C LYS A 33 -9.56 -5.16 -8.19
N ASN A 34 -10.28 -5.42 -7.10
CA ASN A 34 -11.67 -4.98 -6.92
C ASN A 34 -11.81 -3.48 -6.60
N GLY A 35 -10.73 -2.69 -6.75
CA GLY A 35 -10.73 -1.24 -6.56
C GLY A 35 -10.77 -0.79 -5.10
N LYS A 36 -10.62 -1.72 -4.15
CA LYS A 36 -10.58 -1.37 -2.73
C LYS A 36 -9.19 -0.88 -2.37
N GLN A 37 -9.11 0.32 -1.78
CA GLN A 37 -7.86 0.82 -1.23
C GLN A 37 -7.37 -0.11 -0.11
N LEU A 38 -6.07 -0.43 -0.18
CA LEU A 38 -5.37 -1.16 0.86
C LEU A 38 -5.19 -0.24 2.07
N SER A 39 -5.37 -0.81 3.26
CA SER A 39 -5.02 -0.13 4.51
C SER A 39 -3.51 -0.06 4.68
N GLU A 40 -3.05 0.91 5.46
CA GLU A 40 -1.63 1.11 5.75
C GLU A 40 -0.94 -0.16 6.29
N SER A 41 -1.63 -0.92 7.15
CA SER A 41 -1.12 -2.20 7.66
C SER A 41 -0.96 -3.27 6.57
N GLU A 42 -1.81 -3.25 5.55
CA GLU A 42 -1.74 -4.19 4.43
C GLU A 42 -0.61 -3.82 3.47
N ILE A 43 -0.38 -2.54 3.24
CA ILE A 43 0.74 -2.06 2.43
C ILE A 43 2.07 -2.48 3.08
N GLN A 44 2.22 -2.28 4.39
CA GLN A 44 3.40 -2.70 5.15
C GLN A 44 3.59 -4.22 5.12
N GLU A 45 2.50 -4.99 5.26
CA GLU A 45 2.56 -6.44 5.15
C GLU A 45 3.05 -6.87 3.76
N VAL A 46 2.52 -6.29 2.69
CA VAL A 46 2.94 -6.62 1.32
C VAL A 46 4.42 -6.33 1.11
N GLY A 47 4.90 -5.17 1.59
CA GLY A 47 6.33 -4.82 1.52
C GLY A 47 7.21 -5.85 2.22
N ARG A 48 6.87 -6.23 3.46
CA ARG A 48 7.62 -7.24 4.23
C ARG A 48 7.60 -8.62 3.57
N GLN A 49 6.45 -9.06 3.08
CA GLN A 49 6.33 -10.37 2.44
C GLN A 49 7.13 -10.43 1.13
N PHE A 50 7.15 -9.34 0.36
CA PHE A 50 7.99 -9.26 -0.84
C PHE A 50 9.47 -9.30 -0.48
N GLU A 51 9.89 -8.56 0.56
CA GLU A 51 11.26 -8.60 1.05
C GLU A 51 11.68 -10.02 1.47
N SER A 52 10.80 -10.76 2.16
CA SER A 52 11.03 -12.17 2.49
C SER A 52 11.27 -13.02 1.23
N LEU A 53 10.45 -12.88 0.19
CA LEU A 53 10.63 -13.63 -1.05
C LEU A 53 11.96 -13.31 -1.76
N LEU A 54 12.33 -12.03 -1.77
CA LEU A 54 13.58 -11.59 -2.36
C LEU A 54 14.78 -12.14 -1.59
N LEU A 55 14.74 -12.10 -0.26
CA LEU A 55 15.79 -12.64 0.60
C LEU A 55 15.91 -14.15 0.45
N HIS A 56 14.79 -14.88 0.37
CA HIS A 56 14.80 -16.31 0.10
C HIS A 56 15.48 -16.60 -1.24
N GLN A 57 15.09 -15.90 -2.31
CA GLN A 57 15.72 -16.07 -3.63
C GLN A 57 17.22 -15.73 -3.58
N LEU A 58 17.61 -14.69 -2.86
CA LEU A 58 19.01 -14.31 -2.68
C LEU A 58 19.80 -15.41 -1.97
N LEU A 59 19.31 -15.89 -0.82
CA LEU A 59 19.92 -16.97 -0.03
C LEU A 59 20.07 -18.24 -0.85
N THR A 60 19.00 -18.67 -1.51
CA THR A 60 18.99 -19.84 -2.39
C THR A 60 19.99 -19.69 -3.53
N THR A 61 20.09 -18.51 -4.15
CA THR A 61 21.04 -18.26 -5.24
C THR A 61 22.48 -18.26 -4.75
N MET A 62 22.76 -17.65 -3.59
CA MET A 62 24.09 -17.68 -2.97
C MET A 62 24.50 -19.12 -2.64
N ARG A 63 23.60 -19.92 -2.06
CA ARG A 63 23.85 -21.33 -1.75
C ARG A 63 24.18 -22.13 -3.01
N ARG A 64 23.36 -22.00 -4.06
CA ARG A 64 23.58 -22.66 -5.36
C ARG A 64 24.87 -22.25 -6.06
N SER A 65 25.44 -21.09 -5.72
CA SER A 65 26.71 -20.63 -6.27
C SER A 65 27.93 -21.29 -5.63
N ILE A 66 27.76 -21.93 -4.47
CA ILE A 66 28.83 -22.69 -3.80
C ILE A 66 28.87 -24.08 -4.47
N PRO A 67 30.02 -24.47 -5.07
CA PRO A 67 30.13 -25.77 -5.71
C PRO A 67 29.97 -26.89 -4.67
N ASP A 68 29.13 -27.87 -4.97
CA ASP A 68 28.99 -29.05 -4.13
C ASP A 68 30.34 -29.77 -4.04
N SER A 69 30.94 -29.76 -2.85
CA SER A 69 31.96 -30.73 -2.52
C SER A 69 31.24 -32.08 -2.49
N GLY A 70 31.54 -33.00 -3.42
CA GLY A 70 30.87 -34.30 -3.59
C GLY A 70 30.96 -35.28 -2.40
N LEU A 71 31.15 -34.75 -1.19
CA LEU A 71 31.19 -35.39 0.12
C LEU A 71 29.79 -35.67 0.68
N PHE A 72 28.79 -34.84 0.34
CA PHE A 72 27.38 -35.07 0.64
C PHE A 72 26.67 -35.23 -0.69
N GLY A 73 26.27 -36.46 -1.04
CA GLY A 73 25.61 -36.71 -2.32
C GLY A 73 24.33 -35.89 -2.48
N ASP A 74 23.96 -35.65 -3.74
CA ASP A 74 22.71 -34.98 -4.09
C ASP A 74 21.54 -35.80 -3.54
N SER A 75 20.81 -35.24 -2.58
CA SER A 75 19.62 -35.87 -2.02
C SER A 75 18.48 -34.87 -2.00
N SER A 76 17.33 -35.26 -2.54
CA SER A 76 16.15 -34.40 -2.56
C SER A 76 15.69 -33.98 -1.15
N ALA A 77 16.00 -34.79 -0.13
CA ALA A 77 15.72 -34.45 1.25
C ALA A 77 16.59 -33.27 1.77
N LYS A 78 17.86 -33.19 1.34
CA LYS A 78 18.76 -32.05 1.63
C LYS A 78 18.18 -30.79 0.99
N ASP A 79 17.85 -30.84 -0.30
CA ASP A 79 17.33 -29.66 -1.02
C ASP A 79 16.08 -29.08 -0.37
N ILE A 80 15.14 -29.96 0.03
CA ILE A 80 13.92 -29.54 0.72
C ILE A 80 14.25 -28.90 2.07
N TYR A 81 15.15 -29.49 2.84
CA TYR A 81 15.55 -28.93 4.15
C TYR A 81 16.23 -27.57 4.00
N GLU A 82 17.13 -27.44 3.02
CA GLU A 82 17.84 -26.19 2.75
C GLU A 82 16.88 -25.09 2.29
N ASP A 83 15.91 -25.41 1.43
CA ASP A 83 14.89 -24.46 0.98
C ASP A 83 14.01 -23.98 2.13
N LEU A 84 13.56 -24.90 3.00
CA LEU A 84 12.79 -24.56 4.21
C LEU A 84 13.61 -23.72 5.19
N PHE A 85 14.91 -24.01 5.32
CA PHE A 85 15.82 -23.23 6.15
C PHE A 85 15.98 -21.81 5.59
N ASP A 86 16.26 -21.68 4.29
CA ASP A 86 16.41 -20.37 3.64
C ASP A 86 15.12 -19.56 3.73
N GLN A 87 13.94 -20.20 3.59
CA GLN A 87 12.65 -19.55 3.79
C GLN A 87 12.51 -19.00 5.21
N HIS A 88 12.85 -19.78 6.24
CA HIS A 88 12.70 -19.32 7.63
C HIS A 88 13.64 -18.16 7.98
N ILE A 89 14.88 -18.20 7.46
CA ILE A 89 15.82 -17.09 7.63
C ILE A 89 15.28 -15.84 6.94
N ALA A 90 14.78 -15.95 5.71
CA ALA A 90 14.22 -14.83 4.98
C ALA A 90 13.00 -14.20 5.68
N GLU A 91 12.10 -15.03 6.22
CA GLU A 91 10.95 -14.57 7.01
C GLU A 91 11.40 -13.84 8.29
N THR A 92 12.43 -14.34 8.96
CA THR A 92 12.94 -13.73 10.20
C THR A 92 13.66 -12.41 9.93
N VAL A 93 14.49 -12.36 8.88
CA VAL A 93 15.25 -11.16 8.51
C VAL A 93 14.32 -10.06 7.99
N SER A 94 13.32 -10.41 7.18
CA SER A 94 12.33 -9.43 6.67
C SER A 94 11.49 -8.81 7.79
N GLN A 95 11.24 -9.52 8.89
CA GLN A 95 10.59 -8.93 10.08
C GLN A 95 11.45 -7.87 10.78
N GLY A 96 12.78 -7.93 10.61
CA GLY A 96 13.72 -7.00 11.20
C GLY A 96 13.80 -5.64 10.51
N GLY A 97 13.31 -5.50 9.26
CA GLY A 97 13.27 -4.23 8.52
C GLY A 97 14.63 -3.59 8.25
N GLN A 98 15.73 -4.36 8.31
CA GLN A 98 17.09 -3.82 8.16
C GLN A 98 17.55 -3.67 6.69
N THR A 99 16.75 -4.18 5.77
CA THR A 99 17.10 -4.36 4.36
C THR A 99 16.70 -3.14 3.51
N GLY A 100 15.68 -2.37 3.93
CA GLY A 100 15.26 -1.13 3.25
C GLY A 100 14.36 -1.35 2.03
N ILE A 101 14.16 -2.61 1.63
CA ILE A 101 13.44 -2.97 0.41
C ILE A 101 11.94 -2.93 0.65
N ALA A 102 11.49 -3.41 1.81
CA ALA A 102 10.10 -3.34 2.23
C ALA A 102 9.59 -1.88 2.21
N GLU A 103 10.39 -0.94 2.70
CA GLU A 103 10.07 0.49 2.75
C GLU A 103 9.89 1.08 1.35
N THR A 104 10.80 0.76 0.43
CA THR A 104 10.73 1.22 -0.96
C THR A 104 9.45 0.73 -1.64
N ILE A 105 9.06 -0.51 -1.38
CA ILE A 105 7.82 -1.09 -1.92
C ILE A 105 6.58 -0.45 -1.31
N VAL A 106 6.61 -0.20 0.00
CA VAL A 106 5.54 0.52 0.70
C VAL A 106 5.34 1.91 0.11
N GLU A 107 6.43 2.65 -0.12
CA GLU A 107 6.38 3.97 -0.77
C GLU A 107 5.79 3.91 -2.17
N GLU A 108 6.20 2.93 -2.97
CA GLU A 108 5.67 2.72 -4.31
C GLU A 108 4.17 2.43 -4.28
N LEU A 109 3.73 1.51 -3.42
CA LEU A 109 2.32 1.13 -3.28
C LEU A 109 1.47 2.32 -2.82
N ARG A 110 1.94 3.11 -1.86
CA ARG A 110 1.27 4.36 -1.43
C ARG A 110 1.12 5.35 -2.58
N ARG A 111 2.16 5.50 -3.41
CA ARG A 111 2.12 6.38 -4.58
C ARG A 111 1.08 5.91 -5.59
N GLN A 112 1.02 4.61 -5.87
CA GLN A 112 0.05 4.03 -6.81
C GLN A 112 -1.40 4.17 -6.32
N GLN A 113 -1.65 3.97 -5.02
CA GLN A 113 -2.99 4.20 -4.45
C GLN A 113 -3.41 5.67 -4.50
N SER A 114 -2.47 6.60 -4.32
CA SER A 114 -2.73 8.04 -4.37
C SER A 114 -3.02 8.55 -5.80
N GLN A 115 -2.54 7.84 -6.82
CA GLN A 115 -2.86 8.13 -8.22
C GLN A 115 -4.27 7.68 -8.63
N VAL A 116 -4.98 6.92 -7.77
CA VAL A 116 -6.43 6.70 -7.87
C VAL A 116 -7.15 7.88 -7.19
N VAL A 117 -6.81 9.09 -7.60
CA VAL A 117 -7.68 10.25 -7.37
C VAL A 117 -8.87 10.14 -8.32
N PRO A 118 -10.12 10.15 -7.82
CA PRO A 118 -11.29 10.20 -8.67
C PRO A 118 -11.17 11.38 -9.62
N SER A 119 -11.51 11.16 -10.87
CA SER A 119 -11.79 12.20 -11.85
C SER A 119 -12.99 13.05 -11.38
N GLU A 120 -12.80 13.88 -10.36
CA GLU A 120 -13.72 14.97 -10.04
C GLU A 120 -12.89 16.23 -9.75
N THR A 121 -13.00 17.18 -10.68
CA THR A 121 -12.53 18.57 -10.59
C THR A 121 -11.05 18.83 -10.88
N VAL A 122 -10.64 18.51 -12.11
CA VAL A 122 -9.55 19.24 -12.78
C VAL A 122 -10.02 20.69 -13.04
N SER A 123 -9.92 21.56 -12.04
CA SER A 123 -10.02 23.01 -12.22
C SER A 123 -8.70 23.52 -12.80
N VAL A 124 -8.54 23.41 -14.12
CA VAL A 124 -7.31 23.81 -14.85
C VAL A 124 -7.43 25.17 -15.52
N PHE A 125 -8.46 25.97 -15.22
CA PHE A 125 -8.54 27.31 -15.77
C PHE A 125 -8.84 28.37 -14.71
N ARG A 126 -7.78 29.00 -14.20
CA ARG A 126 -7.86 30.31 -13.54
C ARG A 126 -7.28 31.36 -14.48
N PRO A 127 -8.10 32.11 -15.24
CA PRO A 127 -7.59 33.19 -16.07
C PRO A 127 -7.10 34.32 -15.17
N LEU A 128 -5.91 34.84 -15.48
CA LEU A 128 -5.40 36.07 -14.88
C LEU A 128 -6.27 37.23 -15.37
N GLY A 129 -7.02 37.83 -14.46
CA GLY A 129 -7.65 39.13 -14.64
C GLY A 129 -8.87 39.17 -15.57
N ARG A 130 -10.04 38.83 -15.02
CA ARG A 130 -11.27 39.64 -15.20
C ARG A 130 -12.05 39.51 -13.89
N GLU A 131 -12.40 40.65 -13.30
CA GLU A 131 -13.25 40.74 -12.13
C GLU A 131 -14.43 39.77 -12.27
N THR A 132 -14.78 39.08 -11.20
CA THR A 132 -15.97 38.24 -11.15
C THR A 132 -17.17 39.11 -11.47
N LEU A 133 -17.57 39.15 -12.73
CA LEU A 133 -18.78 39.84 -13.15
C LEU A 133 -19.91 39.19 -12.36
N ASP A 134 -20.44 39.93 -11.40
CA ASP A 134 -21.58 39.53 -10.60
C ASP A 134 -22.79 39.39 -11.54
N TYR A 135 -22.98 38.18 -12.05
CA TYR A 135 -24.04 37.84 -12.98
C TYR A 135 -25.43 38.11 -12.37
N LYS A 136 -25.57 38.14 -11.04
CA LYS A 136 -26.84 38.50 -10.39
C LYS A 136 -27.09 40.00 -10.46
N ALA A 137 -26.06 40.83 -10.29
CA ALA A 137 -26.17 42.29 -10.44
C ALA A 137 -26.49 42.71 -11.89
N ILE A 138 -25.94 41.99 -12.89
CA ILE A 138 -26.22 42.26 -14.31
C ILE A 138 -27.68 41.93 -14.65
N GLN A 139 -28.19 40.78 -14.19
CA GLN A 139 -29.58 40.38 -14.40
C GLN A 139 -30.58 41.27 -13.67
N GLN A 140 -30.19 41.80 -12.51
CA GLN A 140 -31.03 42.74 -11.76
C GLN A 140 -31.13 44.10 -12.47
N LYS A 141 -30.05 44.58 -13.11
CA LYS A 141 -30.09 45.81 -13.93
C LYS A 141 -30.95 45.65 -15.19
N GLU A 142 -30.87 44.54 -15.91
CA GLU A 142 -31.71 44.31 -17.11
C GLU A 142 -33.21 44.25 -16.78
N ASN A 143 -33.58 43.63 -15.65
CA ASN A 143 -34.97 43.59 -15.19
C ASN A 143 -35.50 44.92 -14.63
N LEU A 144 -34.61 45.87 -14.30
CA LEU A 144 -35.00 47.24 -13.98
C LEU A 144 -35.22 48.07 -15.25
N ILE A 145 -34.36 47.92 -16.26
CA ILE A 145 -34.48 48.64 -17.55
C ILE A 145 -35.80 48.28 -18.24
N LYS A 146 -36.17 46.98 -18.26
CA LYS A 146 -37.46 46.52 -18.83
C LYS A 146 -38.70 47.01 -18.07
N ARG A 147 -38.55 47.51 -16.84
CA ARG A 147 -39.65 48.12 -16.06
C ARG A 147 -39.79 49.62 -16.29
N VAL A 148 -38.72 50.31 -16.69
CA VAL A 148 -38.74 51.75 -17.00
C VAL A 148 -39.44 52.02 -18.34
N ASP A 149 -39.29 51.14 -19.33
CA ASP A 149 -39.95 51.27 -20.64
C ASP A 149 -41.45 50.89 -20.66
N LYS A 150 -42.02 50.35 -19.57
CA LYS A 150 -43.43 49.91 -19.57
C LYS A 150 -44.42 50.99 -19.12
N HIS A 151 -43.97 52.18 -18.71
CA HIS A 151 -44.84 53.26 -18.19
C HIS A 151 -44.56 54.66 -18.82
N VAL A 152 -44.18 54.69 -20.11
CA VAL A 152 -44.36 55.88 -20.96
C VAL A 152 -45.14 55.48 -22.20
#